data_AF-A0A7S4T6A2-F1
#
_entry.id   AF-A0A7S4T6A2-F1
#
_cell.length_a   1.000
_cell.length_b   1.000
_cell.length_c   1.000
_cell.angle_alpha   90.00
_cell.angle_beta   90.00
_cell.angle_gamma   90.00
#
_symmetry.space_group_name_H-M   'P 1'
#
loop_
_entity.id
_entity.type
_entity.pdbx_description
1 polymer ?
#
loop_
_entity_poly.entity_id
_entity_poly.type
_entity_poly.pdbx_seq_one_letter_code
_entity_poly.pdbx_strand_id
1 'polypeptide(L)'
;MVGRIYPDDFAAFGYGVYPAGSTPPPPRVVDQLRASSVEPEERVRGVMHTFFQPLQRRPAGQLQLLQVWEEAWKAAGWETRVLSLADARRHAEFEAFSARVWQVPLESNPQYDYLCYVRYMAMEAAGGGWMSDMDVLPVSIPRGLGLPHAGRFTVYERFVPSLISASAAEWRRMRELMVDVGVAKRKTRTKQFSDMHALNELHQRAEVPYVPMWLVASGSGFAREMNSSGVVCAAYADGWQQIRS
;
A
#
# COMPACT_ATOMS: atom_id res chain seq x y z
N MET A 1 38.20 5.03 -41.85
CA MET A 1 39.05 6.25 -41.94
C MET A 1 38.58 7.17 -40.82
N VAL A 2 39.11 7.04 -39.61
CA VAL A 2 40.32 7.71 -39.07
C VAL A 2 40.30 9.23 -39.30
N GLY A 3 40.12 9.95 -38.20
CA GLY A 3 40.30 11.40 -38.08
C GLY A 3 40.14 11.80 -36.62
N ARG A 4 41.19 11.57 -35.81
CA ARG A 4 41.34 12.14 -34.47
C ARG A 4 41.97 13.52 -34.60
N ILE A 5 41.40 14.52 -33.93
CA ILE A 5 42.10 15.72 -33.46
C ILE A 5 41.55 16.03 -32.06
N TYR A 6 42.40 15.91 -31.05
CA TYR A 6 42.25 16.57 -29.73
C TYR A 6 43.05 17.88 -29.79
N PRO A 7 42.74 18.87 -28.94
CA PRO A 7 43.51 18.97 -27.71
C PRO A 7 42.68 19.25 -26.45
N ASP A 8 43.32 18.88 -25.35
CA ASP A 8 43.08 19.21 -23.95
C ASP A 8 42.72 20.68 -23.69
N ASP A 9 41.76 20.92 -22.78
CA ASP A 9 41.78 22.04 -21.82
C ASP A 9 40.42 22.13 -21.08
N PHE A 10 40.31 21.55 -19.89
CA PHE A 10 39.37 21.99 -18.84
C PHE A 10 39.90 21.58 -17.46
N ALA A 11 41.07 22.11 -17.10
CA ALA A 11 41.52 22.21 -15.72
C ALA A 11 41.37 23.68 -15.27
N ALA A 12 40.20 24.03 -14.75
CA ALA A 12 39.97 25.35 -14.15
C ALA A 12 38.85 25.32 -13.10
N PHE A 13 39.12 24.73 -11.94
CA PHE A 13 38.52 25.20 -10.68
C PHE A 13 39.67 25.43 -9.70
N GLY A 14 40.06 26.70 -9.60
CA GLY A 14 41.17 27.15 -8.78
C GLY A 14 40.90 26.91 -7.29
N TYR A 15 41.88 26.28 -6.64
CA TYR A 15 42.04 26.38 -5.20
C TYR A 15 42.50 27.81 -4.90
N GLY A 16 41.61 28.60 -4.27
CA GLY A 16 41.94 29.93 -3.79
C GLY A 16 42.99 29.85 -2.69
N VAL A 17 44.16 30.41 -2.95
CA VAL A 17 45.20 30.68 -1.95
C VAL A 17 44.75 31.91 -1.16
N TYR A 18 44.47 31.75 0.13
CA TYR A 18 44.20 32.87 1.02
C TYR A 18 45.51 33.64 1.32
N PRO A 19 45.50 34.98 1.29
CA PRO A 19 46.67 35.76 1.67
C PRO A 19 46.98 35.61 3.17
N ALA A 20 48.29 35.57 3.48
CA ALA A 20 48.81 35.43 4.83
C ALA A 20 48.31 36.58 5.74
N GLY A 21 47.63 36.22 6.84
CA GLY A 21 47.08 37.16 7.82
C GLY A 21 45.55 37.22 7.89
N SER A 22 44.83 36.45 7.06
CA SER A 22 43.37 36.33 7.17
C SER A 22 42.97 35.10 7.99
N THR A 23 42.19 35.30 9.06
CA THR A 23 41.55 34.19 9.78
C THR A 23 40.50 33.57 8.87
N PRO A 24 40.50 32.23 8.69
CA PRO A 24 39.48 31.58 7.88
C PRO A 24 38.09 31.86 8.46
N PRO A 25 37.06 32.03 7.62
CA PRO A 25 35.70 32.24 8.10
C PRO A 25 35.29 31.05 8.97
N PRO A 26 34.49 31.27 10.05
CA PRO A 26 33.97 30.17 10.83
C PRO A 26 33.22 29.21 9.88
N PRO A 27 33.35 27.88 10.08
CA PRO A 27 32.70 26.91 9.22
C PRO A 27 31.21 27.24 9.12
N ARG A 28 30.67 27.19 7.90
CA ARG A 28 29.23 27.46 7.69
C ARG A 28 28.45 26.43 8.49
N VAL A 29 27.32 26.85 9.08
CA VAL A 29 26.40 26.01 9.89
C VAL A 29 26.04 24.69 9.18
N VAL A 30 26.07 24.65 7.85
CA VAL A 30 25.83 23.45 7.04
C VAL A 30 26.89 22.35 7.17
N ASP A 31 28.13 22.69 7.54
CA ASP A 31 29.21 21.71 7.74
C ASP A 31 29.19 21.12 9.15
N GLN A 32 28.62 21.82 10.14
CA GLN A 32 28.45 21.32 11.50
C GLN A 32 27.26 20.34 11.63
N LEU A 33 26.33 20.34 10.67
CA LEU A 33 25.22 19.39 10.62
C LEU A 33 25.61 18.00 10.09
N ARG A 34 26.82 17.84 9.53
CA ARG A 34 27.32 16.54 9.01
C ARG A 34 28.10 15.70 10.04
N ALA A 35 28.40 16.25 11.21
CA ALA A 35 29.17 15.56 12.25
C ALA A 35 28.34 15.16 13.49
N SER A 36 27.02 15.18 13.38
CA SER A 36 26.14 14.48 14.32
C SER A 36 25.77 13.13 13.70
N SER A 37 26.75 12.22 13.62
CA SER A 37 26.50 10.80 13.42
C SER A 37 25.82 10.26 14.67
N VAL A 38 24.52 10.53 14.78
CA VAL A 38 23.62 9.66 15.52
C VAL A 38 23.65 8.37 14.73
N GLU A 39 24.34 7.36 15.26
CA GLU A 39 24.16 5.96 14.86
C GLU A 39 22.69 5.75 14.54
N PRO A 40 22.31 5.15 13.39
CA PRO A 40 20.91 4.99 13.06
C PRO A 40 20.30 4.11 14.15
N GLU A 41 19.64 4.76 15.11
CA GLU A 41 18.67 4.15 16.00
C GLU A 41 17.90 3.20 15.09
N GLU A 42 17.96 1.91 15.38
CA GLU A 42 17.39 0.84 14.58
C GLU A 42 15.90 1.14 14.46
N ARG A 43 15.52 1.98 13.49
CA ARG A 43 14.18 2.55 13.40
C ARG A 43 13.34 1.37 13.04
N VAL A 44 12.63 0.83 14.03
CA VAL A 44 11.73 -0.28 13.87
C VAL A 44 10.83 0.06 12.69
N ARG A 45 10.96 -0.70 11.60
CA ARG A 45 10.27 -0.43 10.35
C ARG A 45 8.87 -1.02 10.44
N GLY A 46 7.87 -0.28 9.96
CA GLY A 46 6.54 -0.84 9.73
C GLY A 46 6.60 -1.91 8.66
N VAL A 47 5.68 -2.88 8.72
CA VAL A 47 5.50 -3.90 7.68
C VAL A 47 4.33 -3.52 6.79
N MET A 48 4.59 -3.34 5.49
CA MET A 48 3.57 -3.21 4.46
C MET A 48 3.25 -4.59 3.89
N HIS A 49 2.01 -5.02 4.04
CA HIS A 49 1.55 -6.29 3.47
C HIS A 49 0.96 -6.08 2.09
N THR A 50 1.01 -7.12 1.27
CA THR A 50 0.08 -7.27 0.15
C THR A 50 -0.43 -8.71 0.13
N PHE A 51 -1.45 -8.98 -0.67
CA PHE A 51 -1.96 -10.33 -0.86
C PHE A 51 -1.78 -10.74 -2.32
N PHE A 52 -1.07 -11.85 -2.54
CA PHE A 52 -0.89 -12.41 -3.87
C PHE A 52 -1.11 -13.91 -3.85
N GLN A 53 -2.05 -14.35 -4.68
CA GLN A 53 -2.27 -15.75 -4.98
C GLN A 53 -2.37 -15.91 -6.50
N PRO A 54 -1.40 -16.55 -7.16
CA PRO A 54 -1.45 -16.73 -8.61
C PRO A 54 -2.65 -17.60 -8.99
N LEU A 55 -3.55 -17.04 -9.80
CA LEU A 55 -4.68 -17.75 -10.40
C LEU A 55 -4.34 -18.32 -11.79
N GLN A 56 -3.42 -17.67 -12.50
CA GLN A 56 -2.99 -18.08 -13.83
C GLN A 56 -1.79 -19.01 -13.74
N ARG A 57 -1.70 -19.95 -14.69
CA ARG A 57 -0.54 -20.85 -14.83
C ARG A 57 0.78 -20.10 -15.12
N ARG A 58 0.72 -18.87 -15.66
CA ARG A 58 1.89 -18.05 -16.00
C ARG A 58 1.67 -16.58 -15.56
N PRO A 59 1.89 -16.25 -14.29
CA PRO A 59 1.60 -14.92 -13.74
C PRO A 59 2.74 -13.90 -13.97
N ALA A 60 3.48 -13.98 -15.09
CA ALA A 60 4.75 -13.25 -15.27
C ALA A 60 4.60 -11.73 -15.07
N GLY A 61 3.56 -11.10 -15.63
CA GLY A 61 3.30 -9.67 -15.43
C GLY A 61 2.92 -9.31 -13.98
N GLN A 62 2.19 -10.18 -13.29
CA GLN A 62 1.83 -9.98 -11.87
C GLN A 62 3.05 -10.11 -10.96
N LEU A 63 3.97 -11.03 -11.26
CA LEU A 63 5.22 -11.17 -10.53
C LEU A 63 6.13 -9.96 -10.71
N GLN A 64 6.20 -9.40 -11.92
CA GLN A 64 6.93 -8.15 -12.17
C GLN A 64 6.33 -6.98 -11.39
N LEU A 65 4.99 -6.86 -11.38
CA LEU A 65 4.30 -5.84 -10.60
C LEU A 65 4.58 -5.98 -9.10
N LEU A 66 4.52 -7.21 -8.58
CA LEU A 66 4.82 -7.51 -7.18
C LEU A 66 6.26 -7.15 -6.82
N GLN A 67 7.22 -7.39 -7.73
CA GLN A 67 8.61 -6.98 -7.53
C GLN A 67 8.75 -5.45 -7.46
N VAL A 68 8.12 -4.72 -8.40
CA VAL A 68 8.13 -3.24 -8.38
C VAL A 68 7.51 -2.69 -7.10
N TRP A 69 6.39 -3.28 -6.67
CA TRP A 69 5.75 -2.95 -5.39
C TRP A 69 6.71 -3.15 -4.21
N GLU A 70 7.37 -4.31 -4.15
CA GLU A 70 8.29 -4.65 -3.06
C GLU A 70 9.48 -3.68 -3.01
N GLU A 71 10.09 -3.40 -4.16
CA GLU A 71 11.20 -2.45 -4.28
C GLU A 71 10.79 -1.03 -3.87
N ALA A 72 9.61 -0.57 -4.29
CA ALA A 72 9.12 0.77 -3.97
C ALA A 72 8.82 0.94 -2.47
N TRP A 73 8.16 -0.03 -1.84
CA TRP A 73 7.86 0.02 -0.40
C TRP A 73 9.11 -0.09 0.46
N LYS A 74 10.09 -0.94 0.07
CA LYS A 74 11.41 -0.99 0.72
C LYS A 74 12.17 0.32 0.59
N ALA A 75 12.20 0.92 -0.60
CA ALA A 75 12.83 2.22 -0.82
C ALA A 75 12.15 3.34 0.00
N ALA A 76 10.84 3.23 0.24
CA ALA A 76 10.10 4.12 1.13
C ALA A 76 10.38 3.88 2.62
N GLY A 77 11.15 2.85 2.98
CA GLY A 77 11.59 2.56 4.36
C GLY A 77 10.69 1.57 5.11
N TRP A 78 9.89 0.78 4.40
CA TRP A 78 9.06 -0.28 4.97
C TRP A 78 9.73 -1.65 4.82
N GLU A 79 9.44 -2.56 5.75
CA GLU A 79 9.56 -3.98 5.44
C GLU A 79 8.34 -4.43 4.66
N THR A 80 8.49 -5.45 3.82
CA THR A 80 7.41 -5.93 2.95
C THR A 80 7.09 -7.38 3.26
N ARG A 81 5.80 -7.73 3.23
CA ARG A 81 5.36 -9.11 3.41
C ARG A 81 4.24 -9.46 2.44
N VAL A 82 4.50 -10.44 1.57
CA VAL A 82 3.48 -10.96 0.65
C VAL A 82 2.73 -12.10 1.35
N LEU A 83 1.44 -11.91 1.57
CA LEU A 83 0.54 -12.91 2.11
C LEU A 83 -0.11 -13.71 0.97
N SER A 84 -0.54 -14.92 1.29
CA SER A 84 -1.14 -15.86 0.34
C SER A 84 -2.35 -16.59 0.94
N LEU A 85 -2.99 -17.44 0.14
CA LEU A 85 -4.03 -18.34 0.62
C LEU A 85 -3.52 -19.26 1.75
N ALA A 86 -2.23 -19.62 1.74
CA ALA A 86 -1.64 -20.45 2.77
C ALA A 86 -1.61 -19.74 4.14
N ASP A 87 -1.44 -18.42 4.18
CA ASP A 87 -1.50 -17.65 5.42
C ASP A 87 -2.92 -17.62 5.99
N ALA A 88 -3.93 -17.43 5.15
CA ALA A 88 -5.34 -17.48 5.56
C ALA A 88 -5.74 -18.87 6.10
N ARG A 89 -5.25 -19.95 5.47
CA ARG A 89 -5.53 -21.34 5.87
C ARG A 89 -5.00 -21.72 7.25
N ARG A 90 -4.12 -20.92 7.84
CA ARG A 90 -3.68 -21.15 9.23
C ARG A 90 -4.79 -20.81 10.24
N HIS A 91 -5.83 -20.11 9.82
CA HIS A 91 -6.95 -19.74 10.69
C HIS A 91 -7.89 -20.93 10.92
N ALA A 92 -8.22 -21.22 12.18
CA ALA A 92 -9.10 -22.35 12.53
C ALA A 92 -10.52 -22.24 11.91
N GLU A 93 -10.99 -21.02 11.67
CA GLU A 93 -12.30 -20.74 11.06
C GLU A 93 -12.24 -20.69 9.51
N PHE A 94 -11.10 -20.99 8.88
CA PHE A 94 -10.91 -20.81 7.44
C PHE A 94 -11.99 -21.50 6.59
N GLU A 95 -12.26 -22.78 6.86
CA GLU A 95 -13.24 -23.55 6.08
C GLU A 95 -14.66 -23.00 6.23
N ALA A 96 -15.05 -22.61 7.46
CA ALA A 96 -16.36 -22.04 7.73
C ALA A 96 -16.54 -20.67 7.06
N PHE A 97 -15.51 -19.82 7.09
CA PHE A 97 -15.51 -18.53 6.41
C PHE A 97 -15.54 -18.70 4.89
N SER A 98 -14.69 -19.57 4.34
CA SER A 98 -14.64 -19.91 2.92
C SER A 98 -16.01 -20.35 2.40
N ALA A 99 -16.68 -21.25 3.12
CA ALA A 99 -18.02 -21.70 2.77
C ALA A 99 -19.08 -20.58 2.78
N ARG A 100 -18.91 -19.53 3.59
CA ARG A 100 -19.80 -18.36 3.58
C ARG A 100 -19.47 -17.40 2.44
N VAL A 101 -18.20 -17.19 2.10
CA VAL A 101 -17.81 -16.38 0.93
C VAL A 101 -18.41 -16.96 -0.35
N TRP A 102 -18.42 -18.28 -0.51
CA TRP A 102 -19.07 -18.94 -1.66
C TRP A 102 -20.60 -18.80 -1.72
N GLN A 103 -21.23 -18.25 -0.67
CA GLN A 103 -22.65 -17.87 -0.70
C GLN A 103 -22.88 -16.42 -1.12
N VAL A 104 -21.83 -15.61 -1.25
CA VAL A 104 -21.90 -14.28 -1.84
C VAL A 104 -22.09 -14.43 -3.36
N PRO A 105 -22.95 -13.62 -4.02
CA PRO A 105 -23.08 -13.66 -5.47
C PRO A 105 -21.87 -12.97 -6.13
N LEU A 106 -20.71 -13.65 -6.12
CA LEU A 106 -19.44 -13.14 -6.66
C LEU A 106 -19.55 -12.74 -8.15
N GLU A 107 -18.65 -11.88 -8.63
CA GLU A 107 -18.71 -11.31 -9.97
C GLU A 107 -18.30 -12.28 -11.09
N SER A 108 -17.95 -11.74 -12.26
CA SER A 108 -17.56 -12.51 -13.45
C SER A 108 -16.28 -13.34 -13.25
N ASN A 109 -15.47 -13.01 -12.24
CA ASN A 109 -14.28 -13.77 -11.86
C ASN A 109 -14.39 -14.23 -10.39
N PRO A 110 -15.20 -15.25 -10.10
CA PRO A 110 -15.52 -15.64 -8.73
C PRO A 110 -14.30 -16.14 -7.94
N GLN A 111 -13.28 -16.68 -8.59
CA GLN A 111 -12.04 -17.07 -7.92
C GLN A 111 -11.24 -15.85 -7.44
N TYR A 112 -11.17 -14.81 -8.27
CA TYR A 112 -10.53 -13.56 -7.90
C TYR A 112 -11.29 -12.88 -6.75
N ASP A 113 -12.60 -12.73 -6.87
CA ASP A 113 -13.39 -12.09 -5.81
C ASP A 113 -13.33 -12.87 -4.50
N TYR A 114 -13.37 -14.22 -4.57
CA TYR A 114 -13.14 -15.07 -3.41
C TYR A 114 -11.82 -14.73 -2.71
N LEU A 115 -10.73 -14.58 -3.47
CA LEU A 115 -9.44 -14.20 -2.92
C LEU A 115 -9.45 -12.79 -2.33
N CYS A 116 -10.18 -11.86 -2.92
CA CYS A 116 -10.38 -10.51 -2.36
C CYS A 116 -11.06 -10.55 -0.99
N TYR A 117 -11.97 -11.50 -0.71
CA TYR A 117 -12.49 -11.71 0.65
C TYR A 117 -11.48 -12.41 1.56
N VAL A 118 -10.75 -13.41 1.05
CA VAL A 118 -9.80 -14.21 1.85
C VAL A 118 -8.61 -13.39 2.34
N ARG A 119 -8.17 -12.35 1.62
CA ARG A 119 -7.04 -11.51 2.08
C ARG A 119 -7.28 -10.85 3.43
N TYR A 120 -8.52 -10.53 3.78
CA TYR A 120 -8.86 -9.96 5.09
C TYR A 120 -8.58 -10.98 6.22
N MET A 121 -8.84 -12.26 5.97
CA MET A 121 -8.48 -13.34 6.90
C MET A 121 -6.96 -13.58 6.94
N ALA A 122 -6.25 -13.45 5.81
CA ALA A 122 -4.80 -13.50 5.80
C ALA A 122 -4.19 -12.37 6.65
N MET A 123 -4.74 -11.15 6.56
CA MET A 123 -4.32 -10.02 7.37
C MET A 123 -4.62 -10.22 8.87
N GLU A 124 -5.78 -10.77 9.23
CA GLU A 124 -6.05 -11.17 10.62
C GLU A 124 -5.00 -12.17 11.12
N ALA A 125 -4.75 -13.24 10.35
CA ALA A 125 -3.79 -14.29 10.71
C ALA A 125 -2.34 -13.77 10.79
N ALA A 126 -2.01 -12.68 10.09
CA ALA A 126 -0.72 -12.02 10.17
C ALA A 126 -0.56 -11.12 11.41
N GLY A 127 -1.62 -10.90 12.20
CA GLY A 127 -1.63 -9.99 13.35
C GLY A 127 -2.15 -8.58 13.05
N GLY A 128 -2.68 -8.35 11.84
CA GLY A 128 -3.10 -7.05 11.35
C GLY A 128 -1.95 -6.23 10.78
N GLY A 129 -2.07 -4.90 10.80
CA GLY A 129 -1.10 -3.99 10.21
C GLY A 129 -1.64 -3.26 8.98
N TRP A 130 -0.70 -2.85 8.12
CA TRP A 130 -0.96 -2.19 6.86
C TRP A 130 -1.00 -3.19 5.71
N MET A 131 -1.91 -2.99 4.76
CA MET A 131 -2.00 -3.73 3.51
C MET A 131 -2.20 -2.77 2.35
N SER A 132 -1.51 -3.00 1.23
CA SER A 132 -1.79 -2.35 -0.04
C SER A 132 -1.97 -3.37 -1.17
N ASP A 133 -2.73 -3.00 -2.20
CA ASP A 133 -2.75 -3.74 -3.46
C ASP A 133 -1.39 -3.61 -4.16
N MET A 134 -1.04 -4.60 -4.99
CA MET A 134 0.27 -4.64 -5.65
C MET A 134 0.46 -3.52 -6.67
N ASP A 135 -0.62 -2.87 -7.12
CA ASP A 135 -0.61 -1.71 -8.02
C ASP A 135 -0.63 -0.36 -7.28
N VAL A 136 -0.43 -0.37 -5.96
CA VAL A 136 -0.34 0.83 -5.10
C VAL A 136 1.10 1.08 -4.66
N LEU A 137 1.61 2.25 -5.04
CA LEU A 137 2.98 2.67 -4.74
C LEU A 137 3.03 3.80 -3.68
N PRO A 138 4.07 3.82 -2.82
CA PRO A 138 4.24 4.87 -1.83
C PRO A 138 4.71 6.18 -2.48
N VAL A 139 4.01 7.29 -2.23
CA VAL A 139 4.48 8.63 -2.62
C VAL A 139 4.91 9.42 -1.39
N SER A 140 4.08 9.45 -0.35
CA SER A 140 4.40 10.03 0.96
C SER A 140 3.53 9.36 2.00
N ILE A 141 4.10 8.51 2.85
CA ILE A 141 3.35 7.89 3.95
C ILE A 141 4.20 8.01 5.22
N PRO A 142 3.65 8.51 6.34
CA PRO A 142 4.40 8.61 7.58
C PRO A 142 4.95 7.25 7.99
N ARG A 143 6.25 7.22 8.27
CA ARG A 143 6.92 6.04 8.83
C ARG A 143 6.57 5.98 10.31
N GLY A 144 5.79 4.99 10.70
CA GLY A 144 5.41 4.80 12.10
C GLY A 144 4.93 3.39 12.39
N LEU A 145 5.22 2.92 13.60
CA LEU A 145 4.74 1.62 14.11
C LEU A 145 3.27 1.66 14.49
N GLY A 146 2.75 2.84 14.81
CA GLY A 146 1.39 3.02 15.28
C GLY A 146 0.40 2.83 14.13
N LEU A 147 -0.56 1.92 14.33
CA LEU A 147 -1.75 1.93 13.50
C LEU A 147 -2.55 3.20 13.78
N PRO A 148 -2.96 3.95 12.75
CA PRO A 148 -3.73 5.16 12.94
C PRO A 148 -5.11 4.84 13.52
N HIS A 149 -5.77 5.86 14.07
CA HIS A 149 -7.11 5.75 14.64
C HIS A 149 -7.25 4.63 15.68
N ALA A 150 -6.22 4.43 16.52
CA ALA A 150 -6.16 3.39 17.54
C ALA A 150 -6.34 1.96 16.97
N GLY A 151 -5.86 1.70 15.76
CA GLY A 151 -5.95 0.38 15.13
C GLY A 151 -7.32 0.05 14.52
N ARG A 152 -8.20 1.03 14.40
CA ARG A 152 -9.48 0.89 13.70
C ARG A 152 -9.27 0.61 12.22
N PHE A 153 -10.17 -0.18 11.64
CA PHE A 153 -10.16 -0.44 10.21
C PHE A 153 -10.31 0.85 9.40
N THR A 154 -9.26 1.18 8.64
CA THR A 154 -9.14 2.44 7.90
C THR A 154 -8.78 2.14 6.45
N VAL A 155 -9.56 2.67 5.50
CA VAL A 155 -9.37 2.55 4.05
C VAL A 155 -9.04 3.94 3.52
N TYR A 156 -7.99 4.03 2.72
CA TYR A 156 -7.47 5.32 2.24
C TYR A 156 -8.01 5.70 0.86
N GLU A 157 -8.83 4.86 0.23
CA GLU A 157 -9.46 5.17 -1.07
C GLU A 157 -10.98 4.91 -1.04
N ARG A 158 -11.68 5.54 -0.10
CA ARG A 158 -13.14 5.37 0.10
C ARG A 158 -13.53 3.90 0.34
N PHE A 159 -14.20 3.29 -0.64
CA PHE A 159 -14.62 1.89 -0.65
C PHE A 159 -13.75 1.03 -1.57
N VAL A 160 -12.70 1.60 -2.16
CA VAL A 160 -11.67 0.88 -2.90
C VAL A 160 -10.62 0.40 -1.89
N PRO A 161 -10.47 -0.92 -1.70
CA PRO A 161 -9.59 -1.52 -0.70
C PRO A 161 -8.10 -1.56 -1.11
N SER A 162 -7.61 -0.48 -1.71
CA SER A 162 -6.27 -0.39 -2.32
C SER A 162 -5.16 -0.12 -1.29
N LEU A 163 -5.47 0.60 -0.22
CA LEU A 163 -4.61 0.80 0.95
C LEU A 163 -5.48 0.78 2.21
N ILE A 164 -5.11 -0.08 3.16
CA ILE A 164 -5.86 -0.33 4.39
C ILE A 164 -4.91 -0.46 5.58
N SER A 165 -5.33 0.03 6.73
CA SER A 165 -4.68 -0.26 8.01
C SER A 165 -5.71 -0.70 9.04
N ALA A 166 -5.43 -1.78 9.78
CA ALA A 166 -6.28 -2.21 10.89
C ALA A 166 -5.54 -3.14 11.86
N SER A 167 -6.01 -3.22 13.09
CA SER A 167 -5.61 -4.27 14.04
C SER A 167 -6.19 -5.62 13.63
N ALA A 168 -5.62 -6.73 14.13
CA ALA A 168 -6.17 -8.08 13.86
C ALA A 168 -7.66 -8.19 14.19
N ALA A 169 -8.09 -7.63 15.32
CA ALA A 169 -9.49 -7.63 15.75
C ALA A 169 -10.40 -6.85 14.78
N GLU A 170 -9.90 -5.77 14.20
CA GLU A 170 -10.64 -4.94 13.24
C GLU A 170 -10.70 -5.57 11.85
N TRP A 171 -9.63 -6.25 11.41
CA TRP A 171 -9.66 -7.12 10.23
C TRP A 171 -10.72 -8.22 10.38
N ARG A 172 -10.77 -8.88 11.55
CA ARG A 172 -11.79 -9.89 11.88
C ARG A 172 -13.20 -9.30 11.81
N ARG A 173 -13.44 -8.20 12.51
CA ARG A 173 -14.76 -7.55 12.54
C ARG A 173 -15.22 -7.21 11.12
N MET A 174 -14.34 -6.64 10.30
CA MET A 174 -14.70 -6.22 8.94
C MET A 174 -14.90 -7.39 7.99
N ARG A 175 -14.08 -8.46 8.03
CA ARG A 175 -14.32 -9.63 7.17
C ARG A 175 -15.69 -10.27 7.43
N GLU A 176 -16.11 -10.31 8.69
CA GLU A 176 -17.40 -10.86 9.09
C GLU A 176 -18.56 -10.01 8.55
N LEU A 177 -18.51 -8.69 8.80
CA LEU A 177 -19.51 -7.76 8.30
C LEU A 177 -19.62 -7.77 6.77
N MET A 178 -18.48 -7.80 6.07
CA MET A 178 -18.46 -7.79 4.60
C MET A 178 -19.10 -9.05 4.02
N VAL A 179 -18.79 -10.22 4.58
CA VAL A 179 -19.41 -11.48 4.14
C VAL A 179 -20.90 -11.50 4.47
N ASP A 180 -21.31 -11.03 5.66
CA ASP A 180 -22.74 -10.96 6.02
C ASP A 180 -23.55 -10.07 5.06
N VAL A 181 -22.99 -8.90 4.71
CA VAL A 181 -23.59 -8.03 3.70
C VAL A 181 -23.68 -8.74 2.34
N GLY A 182 -22.60 -9.39 1.90
CA GLY A 182 -22.59 -10.12 0.63
C GLY A 182 -23.59 -11.29 0.58
N VAL A 183 -23.68 -12.08 1.65
CA VAL A 183 -24.63 -13.20 1.76
C VAL A 183 -26.08 -12.69 1.74
N ALA A 184 -26.36 -11.55 2.38
CA ALA A 184 -27.68 -10.94 2.32
C ALA A 184 -28.09 -10.57 0.89
N LYS A 185 -27.14 -10.18 0.02
CA LYS A 185 -27.39 -9.82 -1.38
C LYS A 185 -27.78 -11.01 -2.25
N ARG A 186 -27.39 -12.24 -1.88
CA ARG A 186 -27.89 -13.47 -2.54
C ARG A 186 -29.41 -13.58 -2.43
N LYS A 187 -30.00 -13.18 -1.30
CA LYS A 187 -31.44 -13.26 -1.05
C LYS A 187 -32.23 -12.26 -1.89
N THR A 188 -31.64 -11.11 -2.20
CA THR A 188 -32.28 -10.03 -2.99
C THR A 188 -32.13 -10.22 -4.50
N ARG A 189 -31.51 -11.32 -4.96
CA ARG A 189 -31.21 -11.59 -6.39
C ARG A 189 -30.49 -10.43 -7.10
N THR A 190 -29.72 -9.65 -6.33
CA THR A 190 -28.91 -8.56 -6.87
C THR A 190 -27.76 -9.12 -7.71
N LYS A 191 -27.30 -8.31 -8.67
CA LYS A 191 -26.14 -8.59 -9.51
C LYS A 191 -24.88 -8.83 -8.65
N GLN A 192 -23.89 -9.45 -9.31
CA GLN A 192 -22.47 -9.58 -8.95
C GLN A 192 -21.98 -8.64 -7.83
N PHE A 193 -21.30 -9.20 -6.82
CA PHE A 193 -20.94 -8.52 -5.57
C PHE A 193 -19.51 -8.86 -5.10
N SER A 194 -18.60 -7.90 -5.25
CA SER A 194 -17.21 -7.95 -4.76
C SER A 194 -17.04 -7.33 -3.36
N ASP A 195 -15.82 -7.36 -2.84
CA ASP A 195 -15.45 -6.77 -1.55
C ASP A 195 -15.55 -5.23 -1.57
N MET A 196 -15.27 -4.59 -2.70
CA MET A 196 -15.56 -3.17 -2.94
C MET A 196 -17.04 -2.83 -2.73
N HIS A 197 -17.95 -3.67 -3.24
CA HIS A 197 -19.39 -3.47 -3.03
C HIS A 197 -19.76 -3.65 -1.55
N ALA A 198 -19.16 -4.63 -0.87
CA ALA A 198 -19.35 -4.83 0.57
C ALA A 198 -18.90 -3.60 1.37
N LEU A 199 -17.73 -3.06 1.06
CA LEU A 199 -17.22 -1.84 1.71
C LEU A 199 -18.07 -0.62 1.41
N ASN A 200 -18.55 -0.44 0.17
CA ASN A 200 -19.44 0.67 -0.17
C ASN A 200 -20.77 0.59 0.60
N GLU A 201 -21.37 -0.58 0.69
CA GLU A 201 -22.60 -0.81 1.47
C GLU A 201 -22.39 -0.55 2.96
N LEU A 202 -21.26 -1.00 3.52
CA LEU A 202 -20.91 -0.73 4.92
C LEU A 202 -20.62 0.76 5.16
N HIS A 203 -19.98 1.43 4.20
CA HIS A 203 -19.72 2.87 4.26
C HIS A 203 -21.01 3.69 4.25
N GLN A 204 -22.03 3.26 3.51
CA GLN A 204 -23.34 3.90 3.46
C GLN A 204 -24.17 3.68 4.73
N ARG A 205 -23.85 2.67 5.55
CA ARG A 205 -24.50 2.44 6.84
C ARG A 205 -23.82 3.30 7.91
N ALA A 206 -24.57 4.22 8.51
CA ALA A 206 -24.10 5.11 9.57
C ALA A 206 -23.57 4.38 10.84
N GLU A 207 -23.77 3.07 10.93
CA GLU A 207 -23.44 2.23 12.09
C GLU A 207 -22.01 1.66 12.09
N VAL A 208 -21.25 1.78 10.99
CA VAL A 208 -19.84 1.39 10.98
C VAL A 208 -19.01 2.62 11.35
N PRO A 209 -18.47 2.72 12.58
CA PRO A 209 -17.95 3.98 13.03
C PRO A 209 -16.68 4.28 12.23
N TYR A 210 -16.81 5.34 11.42
CA TYR A 210 -15.82 6.07 10.65
C TYR A 210 -14.62 5.23 10.18
N VAL A 211 -14.63 4.92 8.89
CA VAL A 211 -13.39 4.79 8.11
C VAL A 211 -12.93 6.23 7.86
N PRO A 212 -11.90 6.75 8.54
CA PRO A 212 -11.35 8.06 8.19
C PRO A 212 -10.80 7.96 6.78
N MET A 213 -11.60 8.53 5.89
CA MET A 213 -11.47 8.43 4.45
C MET A 213 -10.65 9.62 3.98
N TRP A 214 -9.44 9.36 3.52
CA TRP A 214 -8.55 10.40 3.01
C TRP A 214 -8.32 10.18 1.53
N LEU A 215 -9.11 10.84 0.68
CA LEU A 215 -8.91 10.79 -0.77
C LEU A 215 -7.58 11.46 -1.11
N VAL A 216 -6.68 10.71 -1.74
CA VAL A 216 -5.44 11.25 -2.28
C VAL A 216 -5.43 11.05 -3.78
N ALA A 217 -5.75 12.12 -4.51
CA ALA A 217 -5.63 12.26 -5.96
C ALA A 217 -6.26 11.12 -6.79
N SER A 218 -7.56 11.24 -7.10
CA SER A 218 -8.07 10.63 -8.34
C SER A 218 -7.58 11.46 -9.53
N GLY A 219 -7.11 10.82 -10.59
CA GLY A 219 -6.76 11.46 -11.86
C GLY A 219 -7.97 12.15 -12.50
N SER A 220 -8.28 13.36 -12.02
CA SER A 220 -9.03 14.46 -12.62
C SER A 220 -9.41 15.43 -11.49
N GLY A 221 -8.52 16.39 -11.21
CA GLY A 221 -8.82 17.51 -10.31
C GLY A 221 -8.03 17.47 -9.01
N PHE A 222 -7.10 18.39 -8.93
CA PHE A 222 -6.27 18.68 -7.76
C PHE A 222 -7.16 19.15 -6.59
N ALA A 223 -7.48 18.28 -5.64
CA ALA A 223 -8.12 18.67 -4.38
C ALA A 223 -7.04 18.94 -3.33
N ARG A 224 -6.78 20.22 -3.07
CA ARG A 224 -6.03 20.71 -1.92
C ARG A 224 -6.93 20.63 -0.69
N GLU A 225 -6.64 19.70 0.22
CA GLU A 225 -6.83 19.94 1.65
C GLU A 225 -5.76 19.15 2.42
N MET A 226 -4.70 19.88 2.79
CA MET A 226 -3.59 19.36 3.59
C MET A 226 -3.95 19.49 5.06
N ASN A 227 -4.36 18.39 5.69
CA ASN A 227 -4.29 18.25 7.15
C ASN A 227 -3.07 17.42 7.53
N SER A 228 -2.57 17.66 8.74
CA SER A 228 -1.21 17.41 9.26
C SER A 228 -0.66 15.97 9.27
N SER A 229 -1.24 15.04 8.52
CA SER A 229 -0.90 13.61 8.53
C SER A 229 -0.38 13.05 7.18
N GLY A 230 -0.44 13.82 6.09
CA GLY A 230 0.44 13.67 4.91
C GLY A 230 0.58 12.28 4.25
N VAL A 231 -0.51 11.52 4.08
CA VAL A 231 -0.50 10.26 3.30
C VAL A 231 -0.81 10.56 1.82
N VAL A 232 -0.02 10.01 0.88
CA VAL A 232 -0.15 10.09 -0.58
C VAL A 232 0.30 8.76 -1.18
N CYS A 233 -0.57 8.11 -1.95
CA CYS A 233 -0.30 6.90 -2.72
C CYS A 233 -0.85 7.07 -4.14
N ALA A 234 -0.25 6.40 -5.12
CA ALA A 234 -0.72 6.36 -6.49
C ALA A 234 -1.18 4.93 -6.81
N ALA A 235 -2.39 4.79 -7.37
CA ALA A 235 -2.93 3.54 -7.91
C ALA A 235 -2.92 3.61 -9.44
N TYR A 236 -2.48 2.55 -10.12
CA TYR A 236 -2.44 2.48 -11.59
C TYR A 236 -3.72 1.82 -12.12
N ALA A 237 -4.63 2.60 -12.72
CA ALA A 237 -5.96 2.11 -13.13
C ALA A 237 -6.01 1.40 -14.51
N ASP A 238 -4.97 1.51 -15.34
CA ASP A 238 -5.08 1.26 -16.80
C ASP A 238 -4.80 -0.19 -17.28
N GLY A 239 -4.99 -1.21 -16.43
CA GLY A 239 -4.63 -2.60 -16.79
C GLY A 239 -5.75 -3.53 -17.25
N TRP A 240 -7.01 -3.28 -16.89
CA TRP A 240 -7.98 -4.39 -16.79
C TRP A 240 -9.13 -4.39 -17.81
N GLN A 241 -9.25 -3.38 -18.67
CA GLN A 241 -10.30 -3.36 -19.71
C GLN A 241 -10.02 -4.27 -20.93
N GLN A 242 -8.85 -4.90 -21.04
CA GLN A 242 -8.48 -5.70 -22.23
C GLN A 242 -8.67 -7.22 -22.12
N ILE A 243 -9.26 -7.76 -21.04
CA ILE A 243 -9.62 -9.19 -20.98
C ILE A 243 -11.12 -9.34 -21.30
N ARG A 244 -11.47 -8.96 -22.52
CA ARG A 244 -12.71 -9.37 -23.20
C ARG A 244 -12.36 -9.72 -24.64
N SER A 245 -11.92 -10.96 -24.84
CA SER A 245 -11.92 -11.65 -26.14
C SER A 245 -12.08 -13.14 -25.89
#